data_AF-A0A4V1UPS1-F1
#
_entry.id   AF-A0A4V1UPS1-F1
#
_cell.length_a   1.000
_cell.length_b   1.000
_cell.length_c   1.000
_cell.angle_alpha   90.00
_cell.angle_beta   90.00
_cell.angle_gamma   90.00
#
_symmetry.space_group_name_H-M   'P 1'
#
loop_
_entity.id
_entity.type
_entity.pdbx_description
1 polymer ?
#
loop_
_entity_poly.entity_id
_entity_poly.type
_entity_poly.pdbx_seq_one_letter_code
_entity_poly.pdbx_strand_id
1 'polypeptide(L)'
;MSVQDLVVPVVPCNDINVSLAFYELLGFEPRGGDVYPDYAVLTNEKGAQVHLTSAPEGWLIPGKSPFGIYVYTDAVEELARRLAGRLLHPPKTQPWG
;
A
#
# COMPACT_ATOMS: atom_id res chain seq x y z
N MET A 1 22.40 -10.83 15.47
CA MET A 1 20.94 -10.62 15.43
C MET A 1 20.39 -11.60 14.40
N SER A 2 19.50 -12.52 14.78
CA SER A 2 18.85 -13.38 13.77
C SER A 2 17.90 -12.52 12.95
N VAL A 3 17.92 -12.66 11.64
CA VAL A 3 16.89 -12.05 10.78
C VAL A 3 15.55 -12.67 11.18
N GLN A 4 14.56 -11.83 11.45
CA GLN A 4 13.17 -12.27 11.56
C GLN A 4 12.64 -12.48 10.14
N ASP A 5 11.98 -13.61 9.91
CA ASP A 5 11.29 -13.84 8.66
C ASP A 5 10.15 -12.82 8.49
N LEU A 6 10.07 -12.21 7.31
CA LEU A 6 9.04 -11.24 6.95
C LEU A 6 8.27 -11.74 5.72
N VAL A 7 6.94 -11.70 5.81
CA VAL A 7 6.06 -11.94 4.66
C VAL A 7 5.62 -10.59 4.12
N VAL A 8 5.91 -10.32 2.85
CA VAL A 8 5.64 -9.03 2.19
C VAL A 8 4.59 -9.22 1.09
N PRO A 9 3.50 -8.44 1.07
CA PRO A 9 2.52 -8.51 -0.02
C PRO A 9 3.10 -7.94 -1.31
N VAL A 10 2.77 -8.58 -2.43
CA VAL A 10 2.97 -8.05 -3.79
C VAL A 10 1.61 -7.69 -4.35
N VAL A 11 1.37 -6.40 -4.56
CA VAL A 11 0.06 -5.87 -4.96
C VAL A 11 0.09 -5.55 -6.46
N PRO A 12 -0.77 -6.20 -7.27
CA PRO A 12 -0.89 -5.86 -8.68
C PRO A 12 -1.55 -4.50 -8.86
N CYS A 13 -1.13 -3.74 -9.87
CA CYS A 13 -1.69 -2.44 -10.22
C CYS A 13 -1.75 -2.25 -11.74
N ASN A 14 -2.67 -1.41 -12.21
CA ASN A 14 -2.76 -1.07 -13.64
C ASN A 14 -1.76 0.02 -14.06
N ASP A 15 -1.30 0.82 -13.09
CA ASP A 15 -0.36 1.91 -13.32
C ASP A 15 0.52 2.08 -12.07
N ILE A 16 1.83 1.90 -12.26
CA ILE A 16 2.83 1.99 -11.20
C ILE A 16 2.90 3.41 -10.64
N ASN A 17 2.87 4.45 -11.48
CA ASN A 17 3.00 5.84 -11.02
C ASN A 17 1.78 6.29 -10.21
N VAL A 18 0.58 5.93 -10.64
CA VAL A 18 -0.65 6.19 -9.88
C VAL A 18 -0.61 5.47 -8.53
N SER A 19 -0.09 4.25 -8.51
CA SER A 19 0.03 3.46 -7.29
C SER A 19 1.10 4.03 -6.35
N LEU A 20 2.25 4.43 -6.86
CA LEU A 20 3.30 5.12 -6.09
C LEU A 20 2.75 6.36 -5.39
N ALA A 21 2.05 7.23 -6.12
CA ALA A 21 1.44 8.43 -5.56
C ALA A 21 0.40 8.09 -4.47
N PHE A 22 -0.33 6.97 -4.60
CA PHE A 22 -1.24 6.52 -3.55
C PHE A 22 -0.50 6.04 -2.29
N TYR A 23 0.54 5.22 -2.44
CA TYR A 23 1.31 4.70 -1.31
C TYR A 23 2.14 5.78 -0.61
N GLU A 24 2.56 6.83 -1.32
CA GLU A 24 3.16 8.03 -0.73
C GLU A 24 2.20 8.70 0.28
N LEU A 25 0.90 8.75 -0.01
CA LEU A 25 -0.13 9.23 0.93
C LEU A 25 -0.24 8.37 2.21
N LEU A 26 0.25 7.13 2.17
CA LEU A 26 0.34 6.23 3.32
C LEU A 26 1.69 6.33 4.05
N GLY A 27 2.61 7.18 3.57
CA GLY A 27 3.96 7.34 4.11
C GLY A 27 4.96 6.29 3.63
N PHE A 28 4.66 5.59 2.53
CA PHE A 28 5.61 4.70 1.88
C PHE A 28 6.41 5.43 0.81
N GLU A 29 7.63 5.00 0.59
CA GLU A 29 8.55 5.52 -0.42
C GLU A 29 9.33 4.38 -1.11
N PRO A 30 9.82 4.59 -2.34
CA PRO A 30 10.68 3.62 -3.02
C PRO A 30 11.94 3.29 -2.22
N ARG A 31 12.16 2.01 -1.95
CA ARG A 31 13.33 1.53 -1.23
C ARG A 31 14.59 1.84 -2.02
N GLY A 32 15.48 2.65 -1.44
CA GLY A 32 16.74 3.05 -2.09
C GLY A 32 16.55 3.98 -3.29
N GLY A 33 15.35 4.52 -3.51
CA GLY A 33 15.03 5.39 -4.65
C GLY A 33 14.78 4.66 -5.98
N ASP A 34 14.84 3.32 -5.99
CA ASP A 34 14.67 2.53 -7.20
C ASP A 34 13.20 2.32 -7.55
N VAL A 35 12.82 2.70 -8.78
CA VAL A 35 11.51 2.41 -9.39
C VAL A 35 11.76 1.81 -10.76
N TYR A 36 11.24 0.61 -10.99
CA TYR A 36 11.28 -0.03 -12.30
C TYR A 36 9.97 0.22 -13.06
N PRO A 37 9.97 0.09 -14.41
CA PRO A 37 8.77 0.37 -15.22
C PRO A 37 7.53 -0.44 -14.83
N ASP A 38 7.72 -1.65 -14.33
CA ASP A 38 6.67 -2.63 -14.03
C ASP A 38 6.70 -3.15 -12.59
N TYR A 39 7.57 -2.60 -11.76
CA TYR A 39 7.80 -3.08 -10.40
C TYR A 39 8.38 -2.01 -9.47
N ALA A 40 7.93 -1.98 -8.23
CA ALA A 40 8.52 -1.14 -7.19
C ALA A 40 8.52 -1.83 -5.83
N VAL A 41 9.57 -1.60 -5.05
CA VAL A 41 9.66 -2.04 -3.64
C VAL A 41 9.49 -0.81 -2.77
N LEU A 42 8.47 -0.78 -1.92
CA LEU A 42 8.18 0.34 -1.06
C LEU A 42 8.41 0.00 0.41
N THR A 43 8.93 0.98 1.15
CA THR A 43 9.13 0.91 2.60
C THR A 43 8.57 2.15 3.28
N ASN A 44 8.26 2.08 4.57
CA ASN A 44 7.97 3.27 5.38
C ASN A 44 8.94 3.41 6.55
N GLU A 45 8.88 4.53 7.26
CA GLU A 45 9.73 4.83 8.42
C GLU A 45 9.60 3.82 9.57
N LYS A 46 8.48 3.08 9.63
CA LYS A 46 8.21 2.05 10.64
C LYS A 46 8.67 0.65 10.21
N GLY A 47 9.32 0.53 9.05
CA GLY A 47 9.85 -0.74 8.52
C GLY A 47 8.82 -1.64 7.84
N ALA A 48 7.58 -1.17 7.60
CA ALA A 48 6.61 -1.91 6.80
C ALA A 48 7.06 -1.92 5.33
N GLN A 49 6.72 -3.00 4.61
CA GLN A 49 7.10 -3.18 3.21
C GLN A 49 5.90 -3.61 2.38
N VAL A 50 5.85 -3.16 1.13
CA VAL A 50 4.90 -3.60 0.12
C VAL A 50 5.56 -3.53 -1.24
N HIS A 51 5.33 -4.51 -2.09
CA HIS A 51 5.79 -4.48 -3.47
C HIS A 51 4.62 -4.17 -4.39
N LEU A 52 4.88 -3.41 -5.46
CA LEU A 52 3.95 -3.14 -6.54
C LEU A 52 4.41 -3.86 -7.79
N THR A 53 3.47 -4.40 -8.56
CA THR A 53 3.76 -5.00 -9.87
C THR A 53 2.67 -4.62 -10.87
N SER A 54 3.06 -4.34 -12.11
CA SER A 54 2.11 -4.11 -13.18
C SER A 54 1.31 -5.39 -13.49
N ALA A 55 -0.01 -5.29 -13.45
CA ALA A 55 -0.90 -6.35 -13.85
C ALA A 55 -0.92 -6.45 -15.40
N PRO A 56 -1.07 -7.66 -15.97
CA PRO A 56 -1.41 -7.78 -17.38
C PRO A 56 -2.71 -7.04 -17.70
N GLU A 57 -2.84 -6.52 -18.91
CA GLU A 57 -4.02 -5.79 -19.34
C GLU A 57 -5.30 -6.61 -19.12
N GLY A 58 -6.32 -5.97 -18.54
CA GLY A 58 -7.62 -6.59 -18.27
C GLY A 58 -7.70 -7.48 -17.01
N TRP A 59 -6.59 -7.75 -16.33
CA TRP A 59 -6.60 -8.60 -15.12
C TRP A 59 -7.12 -7.89 -13.88
N LEU A 60 -6.81 -6.60 -13.71
CA LEU A 60 -7.24 -5.83 -12.55
C LEU A 60 -8.35 -4.86 -12.94
N ILE A 61 -9.59 -5.21 -12.57
CA ILE A 61 -10.77 -4.38 -12.80
C ILE A 61 -11.06 -3.58 -11.52
N PRO A 62 -11.10 -2.23 -11.57
CA PRO A 62 -11.45 -1.41 -10.41
C PRO A 62 -12.75 -1.87 -9.75
N GLY A 63 -12.73 -1.97 -8.41
CA GLY A 63 -13.88 -2.43 -7.62
C GLY A 63 -14.13 -3.94 -7.62
N LYS A 64 -13.31 -4.75 -8.32
CA LYS A 64 -13.43 -6.22 -8.35
C LYS A 64 -12.24 -6.97 -7.74
N SER A 65 -11.35 -6.27 -7.03
CA SER A 65 -10.22 -6.93 -6.35
C SER A 65 -10.73 -7.71 -5.13
N PRO A 66 -10.48 -9.04 -5.03
CA PRO A 66 -10.78 -9.81 -3.84
C PRO A 66 -9.68 -9.68 -2.77
N PHE A 67 -8.56 -9.04 -3.10
CA PHE A 67 -7.41 -8.93 -2.22
C PHE A 67 -7.45 -7.63 -1.42
N GLY A 68 -7.10 -7.72 -0.14
CA GLY A 68 -6.93 -6.58 0.75
C GLY A 68 -5.61 -6.69 1.51
N ILE A 69 -5.08 -5.54 1.91
CA ILE A 69 -3.94 -5.44 2.81
C ILE A 69 -4.40 -4.77 4.10
N TYR A 70 -3.88 -5.24 5.23
CA TYR A 70 -4.06 -4.56 6.52
C TYR A 70 -2.78 -3.82 6.88
N VAL A 71 -2.93 -2.55 7.25
CA VAL A 71 -1.86 -1.72 7.77
C VAL A 71 -2.19 -1.38 9.21
N TYR A 72 -1.42 -1.94 10.14
CA TYR A 72 -1.53 -1.60 11.56
C TYR A 72 -0.75 -0.32 11.83
N THR A 73 -1.43 0.71 12.34
CA THR A 73 -0.81 2.01 12.60
C THR A 73 -1.59 2.79 13.64
N ASP A 74 -0.90 3.52 14.51
CA ASP A 74 -1.51 4.47 15.44
C ASP A 74 -1.94 5.78 14.74
N ALA A 75 -1.46 6.02 13.51
CA ALA A 75 -1.70 7.25 12.76
C ALA A 75 -3.02 7.23 11.96
N VAL A 76 -4.08 6.59 12.50
CA VAL A 76 -5.35 6.38 11.79
C VAL A 76 -5.99 7.70 11.38
N GLU A 77 -6.15 8.64 12.30
CA GLU A 77 -6.78 9.94 12.05
C GLU A 77 -5.98 10.79 11.04
N GLU A 78 -4.65 10.75 11.14
CA GLU A 78 -3.77 11.46 10.21
C GLU A 78 -3.94 10.93 8.77
N LEU A 79 -3.89 9.61 8.62
CA LEU A 79 -4.07 8.97 7.32
C LEU A 79 -5.47 9.20 6.77
N ALA A 80 -6.51 9.18 7.62
CA ALA A 80 -7.87 9.47 7.20
C ALA A 80 -8.01 10.87 6.62
N ARG A 81 -7.35 11.87 7.23
CA ARG A 81 -7.31 13.23 6.72
C ARG A 81 -6.55 13.33 5.39
N ARG A 82 -5.40 12.66 5.26
CA ARG A 82 -4.61 12.61 4.01
C ARG A 82 -5.37 11.93 2.87
N LEU A 83 -6.22 10.95 3.19
CA LEU A 83 -7.03 10.17 2.25
C LEU A 83 -8.46 10.73 2.08
N ALA A 84 -8.75 11.94 2.56
CA ALA A 84 -10.07 12.52 2.43
C ALA A 84 -10.56 12.51 0.97
N GLY A 85 -11.80 12.06 0.76
CA GLY A 85 -12.39 11.88 -0.58
C GLY A 85 -11.98 10.59 -1.31
N ARG A 86 -11.07 9.78 -0.75
CA ARG A 86 -10.64 8.47 -1.30
C ARG A 86 -11.07 7.27 -0.45
N LEU A 87 -11.57 7.52 0.76
CA LEU A 87 -12.01 6.48 1.67
C LEU A 87 -13.37 5.90 1.24
N LEU A 88 -13.47 4.57 1.15
CA LEU A 88 -14.75 3.87 1.00
C LEU A 88 -15.63 4.05 2.25
N HIS A 89 -15.00 4.04 3.42
CA HIS A 89 -15.64 4.24 4.71
C HIS A 89 -14.74 5.12 5.60
N PRO A 90 -15.31 6.05 6.38
CA PRO A 90 -14.54 6.78 7.38
C PRO A 90 -14.02 5.83 8.47
N PRO A 91 -12.95 6.21 9.20
CA PRO A 91 -12.50 5.45 10.36
C PRO A 91 -13.63 5.22 11.35
N LYS A 92 -13.68 4.01 11.91
CA LYS A 92 -14.65 3.62 12.91
C LYS A 92 -14.00 2.62 13.85
N THR A 93 -14.18 2.82 15.15
CA THR A 93 -13.81 1.84 16.17
C THR A 93 -14.54 0.53 15.92
N GLN A 94 -13.78 -0.55 15.72
CA GLN A 94 -14.33 -1.89 15.62
C GLN A 94 -14.03 -2.68 16.91
N PRO A 95 -14.77 -3.77 17.19
CA PRO A 95 -14.49 -4.61 18.36
C PRO A 95 -13.06 -5.19 18.41
N TRP A 96 -12.36 -5.21 17.27
CA TRP A 96 -11.00 -5.73 17.13
C TRP A 96 -9.94 -4.64 16.96
N GLY A 97 -10.29 -3.36 17.15
CA GLY A 97 -9.50 -2.20 16.76
C GLY A 97 -10.14 -1.44 15.63
#